data_AF-A0A5N9HUG5-F1
#
_entry.id   AF-A0A5N9HUG5-F1
#
_cell.length_a   1.000
_cell.length_b   1.000
_cell.length_c   1.000
_cell.angle_alpha   90.00
_cell.angle_beta   90.00
_cell.angle_gamma   90.00
#
_symmetry.space_group_name_H-M   'P 1'
#
loop_
_entity.id
_entity.type
_entity.pdbx_description
1 polymer ?
#
loop_
_entity_poly.entity_id
_entity_poly.type
_entity_poly.pdbx_seq_one_letter_code
_entity_poly.pdbx_strand_id
1 'polypeptide(L)'
;MGWSKINGHTYYYRSKYVDGQVQTTYCGKGEAAKAAAASDRLKAKLREHEQQQDTDYFNLVSQKLESLHKDAYWIETLLRIDAISHGFIRYKAGSEWRMRSAHA
;
A
#
# COMPACT_ATOMS: atom_id res chain seq x y z
N MET A 1 -13.62 2.78 -21.55
CA MET A 1 -14.98 2.31 -21.90
C MET A 1 -15.82 3.54 -22.18
N GLY A 2 -16.80 3.46 -23.07
CA GLY A 2 -17.53 4.66 -23.47
C GLY A 2 -18.81 4.38 -24.23
N TRP A 3 -19.50 5.47 -24.59
CA TRP A 3 -20.69 5.44 -25.41
C TRP A 3 -20.36 5.94 -26.82
N SER A 4 -20.91 5.28 -27.83
CA SER A 4 -20.78 5.66 -29.24
C SER A 4 -22.15 5.70 -29.90
N LYS A 5 -22.34 6.61 -30.85
CA LYS A 5 -23.58 6.73 -31.64
C LYS A 5 -23.31 6.34 -33.08
N ILE A 6 -23.96 5.28 -33.57
CA ILE A 6 -23.79 4.74 -34.92
C ILE A 6 -25.17 4.57 -35.53
N ASN A 7 -25.41 5.18 -36.70
CA ASN A 7 -26.69 5.13 -37.43
C ASN A 7 -27.91 5.44 -36.54
N GLY A 8 -27.80 6.48 -35.70
CA GLY A 8 -28.86 6.90 -34.79
C GLY A 8 -29.02 6.05 -33.51
N HIS A 9 -28.36 4.90 -33.42
CA HIS A 9 -28.37 4.04 -32.24
C HIS A 9 -27.20 4.33 -31.31
N THR A 10 -27.44 4.19 -30.00
CA THR A 10 -26.42 4.37 -28.96
C THR A 10 -25.91 3.01 -28.49
N TYR A 11 -24.59 2.83 -28.54
CA TYR A 11 -23.88 1.61 -28.18
C TYR A 11 -22.91 1.88 -27.04
N TYR A 12 -22.78 0.93 -26.13
CA TYR A 12 -21.73 0.94 -25.13
C TYR A 12 -20.58 0.06 -25.61
N TYR A 13 -19.35 0.54 -25.46
CA TYR A 13 -18.16 -0.19 -25.90
C TYR A 13 -17.09 -0.28 -24.80
N ARG A 14 -16.34 -1.37 -24.88
CA ARG A 14 -15.15 -1.63 -24.06
C ARG A 14 -13.94 -1.66 -24.97
N SER A 15 -12.88 -0.96 -24.57
CA SER A 15 -11.62 -0.98 -25.30
C SER A 15 -10.56 -1.59 -24.40
N LYS A 16 -9.77 -2.51 -24.95
CA LYS A 16 -8.61 -3.12 -24.29
C LYS A 16 -7.40 -3.03 -25.20
N TYR A 17 -6.22 -2.83 -24.62
CA TYR A 17 -4.96 -2.87 -25.35
C TYR A 17 -4.48 -4.32 -25.40
N VAL A 18 -4.27 -4.86 -26.60
CA VAL A 18 -3.83 -6.24 -26.85
C VAL A 18 -2.82 -6.20 -27.98
N ASP A 19 -1.63 -6.76 -27.76
CA ASP A 19 -0.57 -6.90 -28.76
C ASP A 19 -0.23 -5.61 -29.54
N GLY A 20 -0.12 -4.48 -28.80
CA GLY A 20 0.25 -3.20 -29.41
C GLY A 20 -0.92 -2.46 -30.11
N GLN A 21 -2.14 -2.99 -30.04
CA GLN A 21 -3.31 -2.39 -30.69
C GLN A 21 -4.50 -2.25 -29.71
N VAL A 22 -5.32 -1.22 -29.93
CA VAL A 22 -6.56 -1.01 -29.18
C VAL A 22 -7.68 -1.83 -29.83
N GLN A 23 -8.13 -2.89 -29.17
CA GLN A 23 -9.31 -3.65 -29.57
C GLN A 23 -10.56 -3.08 -28.89
N THR A 24 -11.56 -2.70 -29.68
CA THR A 24 -12.85 -2.20 -29.18
C THR A 24 -13.97 -3.21 -29.42
N THR A 25 -14.67 -3.60 -28.36
CA THR A 25 -15.81 -4.52 -28.37
C THR A 25 -17.09 -3.78 -28.01
N TYR A 26 -18.10 -3.87 -28.87
CA TYR A 26 -19.42 -3.28 -28.62
C TYR A 26 -20.30 -4.25 -27.83
N CYS A 27 -20.86 -3.79 -26.71
CA CYS A 27 -21.66 -4.59 -25.78
C CYS A 27 -23.18 -4.55 -26.09
N GLY A 28 -23.54 -4.26 -27.34
CA GLY A 28 -24.93 -4.13 -27.78
C GLY A 28 -25.45 -2.70 -27.77
N LYS A 29 -26.78 -2.56 -27.97
CA LYS A 29 -27.51 -1.28 -28.08
C LYS A 29 -28.65 -1.21 -27.04
N GLY A 30 -29.14 0.00 -26.76
CA GLY A 30 -30.33 0.20 -25.91
C GLY A 30 -30.16 -0.32 -24.48
N GLU A 31 -31.13 -1.09 -23.98
CA GLU A 31 -31.12 -1.62 -22.60
C GLU A 31 -29.93 -2.55 -22.31
N ALA A 32 -29.50 -3.36 -23.28
CA ALA A 32 -28.32 -4.21 -23.11
C ALA A 32 -27.04 -3.38 -22.88
N ALA A 33 -26.90 -2.26 -23.59
CA ALA A 33 -25.79 -1.33 -23.42
C ALA A 33 -25.82 -0.64 -22.05
N LYS A 34 -27.01 -0.25 -21.58
CA LYS A 34 -27.19 0.34 -20.24
C LYS A 34 -26.84 -0.65 -19.13
N ALA A 35 -27.29 -1.90 -19.24
CA ALA A 35 -26.97 -2.96 -18.29
C ALA A 35 -25.45 -3.22 -18.24
N ALA A 36 -24.78 -3.28 -19.40
CA ALA A 36 -23.33 -3.43 -19.47
C ALA A 36 -22.58 -2.26 -18.80
N ALA A 37 -23.00 -1.03 -19.07
CA ALA A 37 -22.43 0.17 -18.45
C ALA A 37 -22.64 0.20 -16.92
N ALA A 38 -23.83 -0.19 -16.45
CA ALA A 38 -24.13 -0.26 -15.03
C ALA A 38 -23.27 -1.31 -14.31
N SER A 39 -23.12 -2.50 -14.89
CA SER A 39 -22.22 -3.55 -14.40
C SER A 39 -20.77 -3.05 -14.31
N ASP A 40 -20.27 -2.39 -15.36
CA ASP A 40 -18.88 -1.91 -15.37
C ASP A 40 -18.67 -0.80 -14.34
N ARG A 41 -19.64 0.09 -14.15
CA ARG A 41 -19.60 1.12 -13.11
C ARG A 41 -19.58 0.51 -11.71
N LEU A 42 -20.35 -0.55 -11.48
CA LEU A 42 -20.34 -1.26 -10.19
C LEU A 42 -18.99 -1.93 -9.94
N LYS A 43 -18.42 -2.60 -10.95
CA LYS A 43 -17.07 -3.18 -10.86
C LYS A 43 -15.97 -2.14 -10.67
N ALA A 44 -16.12 -0.95 -11.22
CA ALA A 44 -15.17 0.14 -11.02
C ALA A 44 -15.22 0.64 -9.57
N LYS A 45 -16.43 0.85 -9.02
CA LYS A 45 -16.62 1.23 -7.62
C LYS A 45 -16.09 0.20 -6.63
N LEU A 46 -16.29 -1.10 -6.91
CA LEU A 46 -15.74 -2.17 -6.07
C LEU A 46 -14.21 -2.11 -6.03
N ARG A 47 -13.58 -1.97 -7.21
CA ARG A 47 -12.12 -1.83 -7.29
C ARG A 47 -11.59 -0.58 -6.60
N GLU A 48 -12.28 0.54 -6.73
CA GLU A 48 -11.92 1.78 -6.03
C GLU A 48 -12.01 1.61 -4.52
N HIS A 49 -13.06 0.94 -4.04
CA HIS A 49 -13.21 0.62 -2.61
C HIS A 49 -12.11 -0.33 -2.10
N GLU A 50 -11.80 -1.40 -2.84
CA GLU A 50 -10.70 -2.31 -2.52
C GLU A 50 -9.35 -1.57 -2.46
N GLN A 51 -9.06 -0.74 -3.47
CA GLN A 51 -7.84 0.08 -3.49
C GLN A 51 -7.76 1.05 -2.31
N GLN A 52 -8.89 1.65 -1.92
CA GLN A 52 -8.94 2.52 -0.75
C GLN A 52 -8.65 1.74 0.53
N GLN A 53 -9.24 0.55 0.70
CA GLN A 53 -8.99 -0.31 1.86
C GLN A 53 -7.52 -0.73 1.95
N ASP A 54 -6.90 -1.12 0.84
CA ASP A 54 -5.48 -1.46 0.80
C ASP A 54 -4.59 -0.28 1.16
N THR A 55 -4.94 0.92 0.66
CA THR A 55 -4.22 2.16 0.97
C THR A 55 -4.33 2.52 2.45
N ASP A 56 -5.53 2.44 3.02
CA ASP A 56 -5.78 2.71 4.44
C ASP A 56 -5.04 1.71 5.33
N TYR A 57 -5.05 0.43 4.95
CA TYR A 57 -4.31 -0.61 5.65
C TYR A 57 -2.80 -0.38 5.60
N PHE A 58 -2.25 -0.05 4.44
CA PHE A 58 -0.83 0.26 4.29
C PHE A 58 -0.42 1.46 5.16
N ASN A 59 -1.23 2.52 5.16
CA ASN A 59 -0.98 3.71 5.98
C ASN A 59 -1.00 3.38 7.48
N LEU A 60 -1.98 2.59 7.93
CA LEU A 60 -2.07 2.14 9.32
C LEU A 60 -0.84 1.33 9.74
N VAL A 61 -0.41 0.37 8.91
CA VAL A 61 0.77 -0.47 9.20
C VAL A 61 2.03 0.40 9.24
N SER A 62 2.18 1.35 8.31
CA SER A 62 3.32 2.26 8.26
C SER A 62 3.43 3.12 9.52
N GLN A 63 2.32 3.70 9.96
CA GLN A 63 2.27 4.48 11.21
C GLN A 63 2.64 3.65 12.44
N LYS A 64 2.14 2.41 12.52
CA LYS A 64 2.50 1.50 13.62
C LYS A 64 3.97 1.12 13.61
N LEU A 65 4.54 0.86 12.44
CA LEU A 65 5.96 0.55 12.30
C LEU A 65 6.84 1.74 12.72
N GLU A 66 6.46 2.96 12.34
CA GLU A 66 7.18 4.17 12.74
C GLU A 66 7.15 4.35 14.27
N SER A 67 6.00 4.13 14.90
CA SER A 67 5.87 4.16 16.36
C SER A 67 6.76 3.11 17.02
N LEU A 68 6.74 1.87 16.54
CA LEU A 68 7.58 0.79 17.08
C LEU A 68 9.08 1.09 16.93
N HIS A 69 9.48 1.71 15.81
CA HIS A 69 10.87 2.10 15.61
C HIS A 69 11.31 3.15 16.62
N LYS A 70 10.44 4.13 16.90
CA LYS A 70 10.68 5.15 17.92
C LYS A 70 10.77 4.54 19.32
N ASP A 71 9.89 3.61 19.65
CA ASP A 71 9.90 2.91 20.94
C ASP A 71 11.18 2.07 21.10
N ALA A 72 11.56 1.32 20.06
CA ALA A 72 12.79 0.53 20.05
C ALA A 72 14.04 1.41 20.26
N TYR A 73 14.09 2.57 19.61
CA TYR A 73 15.17 3.54 19.80
C TYR A 73 15.26 4.02 21.25
N TRP A 74 14.13 4.36 21.88
CA TRP A 74 14.12 4.81 23.27
C TRP A 74 14.49 3.69 24.25
N ILE A 75 14.02 2.47 24.01
CA ILE A 75 14.40 1.30 24.80
C ILE A 75 15.91 1.07 24.72
N GLU A 76 16.50 1.05 23.51
CA GLU A 76 17.96 0.90 23.35
C GLU A 76 18.72 2.02 24.06
N THR A 77 18.24 3.26 23.95
CA THR A 77 18.86 4.43 24.58
C THR A 77 18.84 4.33 26.10
N LEU A 78 17.69 3.96 26.69
CA LEU A 78 17.55 3.80 28.14
C LEU A 78 18.42 2.65 28.65
N LEU A 79 18.43 1.50 27.97
CA LEU A 79 19.30 0.36 28.31
C LEU A 79 20.78 0.75 28.27
N ARG A 80 21.18 1.57 27.28
CA ARG A 80 22.55 2.10 27.19
C ARG A 80 22.89 3.02 28.37
N ILE A 81 21.98 3.92 28.75
CA ILE A 81 22.20 4.83 29.88
C ILE A 81 22.34 4.04 31.18
N ASP A 82 21.47 3.06 31.40
CA ASP A 82 21.51 2.17 32.57
C ASP A 82 22.83 1.38 32.63
N ALA A 83 23.24 0.77 31.51
CA ALA A 83 24.50 0.04 31.40
C ALA A 83 25.72 0.91 31.72
N ILE A 84 25.79 2.13 31.16
CA ILE A 84 26.87 3.09 31.44
C ILE A 84 26.88 3.48 32.93
N SER A 85 25.70 3.70 33.52
CA SER A 85 25.57 4.06 34.95
C SER A 85 26.08 2.96 35.87
N HIS A 86 25.98 1.70 35.45
CA HIS A 86 26.53 0.53 36.15
C HIS A 86 27.97 0.19 35.74
N GLY A 87 28.64 1.07 35.00
CA GLY A 87 30.06 0.92 34.64
C GLY A 87 30.33 -0.01 33.46
N PHE A 88 29.32 -0.38 32.67
CA PHE A 88 29.52 -1.12 31.42
C PHE A 88 29.94 -0.18 30.29
N ILE A 89 30.86 -0.65 29.45
CA ILE A 89 31.33 0.04 28.25
C ILE A 89 31.11 -0.84 27.01
N ARG A 90 30.88 -0.21 25.85
CA ARG A 90 30.86 -0.92 24.56
C ARG A 90 32.28 -1.39 24.22
N TYR A 91 32.46 -2.69 24.09
CA TYR A 91 33.69 -3.33 23.64
C TYR A 91 33.61 -3.64 22.14
N LYS A 92 34.54 -3.06 21.37
CA LYS A 92 34.52 -3.01 19.89
C LYS A 92 33.24 -2.36 19.35
N ALA A 93 33.23 -2.01 18.07
CA ALA A 93 32.18 -1.21 17.43
C ALA A 93 30.83 -1.97 17.29
N GLY A 94 30.18 -2.32 18.42
CA GLY A 94 28.76 -2.60 18.49
C GLY A 94 28.33 -3.96 19.04
N SER A 95 29.22 -4.94 19.22
CA SER A 95 28.79 -6.32 19.47
C SER A 95 28.72 -6.74 20.94
N GLU A 96 29.48 -6.13 21.85
CA GLU A 96 29.56 -6.60 23.23
C GLU A 96 29.61 -5.45 24.24
N TRP A 97 28.89 -5.60 25.36
CA TRP A 97 29.02 -4.75 26.54
C TRP A 97 29.86 -5.48 27.59
N ARG A 98 30.87 -4.80 28.14
CA ARG A 98 31.72 -5.37 29.19
C ARG A 98 31.76 -4.42 30.38
N MET A 99 31.69 -4.97 31.59
CA MET A 99 31.91 -4.19 32.80
C MET A 99 33.33 -3.64 32.75
N ARG A 100 33.50 -2.35 33.04
CA ARG A 100 34.83 -1.78 33.22
C ARG A 100 35.45 -2.53 34.41
N SER A 101 36.41 -3.40 34.14
CA SER A 101 37.18 -4.05 35.20
C SER A 101 37.65 -2.96 36.15
N ALA A 102 37.24 -3.03 37.42
CA ALA A 102 37.81 -2.18 38.44
C ALA A 102 39.33 -2.33 38.31
N HIS A 103 40.03 -1.22 38.10
CA HIS A 103 41.49 -1.22 38.00
C HIS A 103 42.08 -2.04 39.16
N ALA A 104 42.75 -3.13 38.81
CA ALA A 104 43.93 -3.58 39.54
C ALA A 104 45.08 -2.63 39.23
#